data_AF-A0A368CK08-F1
#
_entry.id   AF-A0A368CK08-F1
#
_cell.length_a   1.000
_cell.length_b   1.000
_cell.length_c   1.000
_cell.angle_alpha   90.00
_cell.angle_beta   90.00
_cell.angle_gamma   90.00
#
_symmetry.space_group_name_H-M   'P 1'
#
loop_
_entity.id
_entity.type
_entity.pdbx_description
1 polymer ?
#
loop_
_entity_poly.entity_id
_entity_poly.type
_entity_poly.pdbx_seq_one_letter_code
_entity_poly.pdbx_strand_id
1 'polypeptide(L)' 'MPFQDRLARGETVNVDGTNVVRVPFGVRTSRRERPQRPENWHTLVLPLQRIEPTPPPQAA' A
#
# COMPACT_ATOMS: atom_id res chain seq x y z
N MET A 1 -8.73 25.02 14.17
CA MET A 1 -7.72 23.98 13.90
C MET A 1 -6.39 24.65 13.57
N PRO A 2 -5.30 24.30 14.25
CA PRO A 2 -3.96 24.80 13.95
C PRO A 2 -3.57 24.57 12.49
N PHE A 3 -2.75 25.46 11.93
CA PHE A 3 -2.26 25.38 10.55
C PHE A 3 -1.57 24.02 10.25
N GLN A 4 -0.76 23.53 11.19
CA GLN A 4 -0.01 22.28 11.06
C GLN A 4 -0.93 21.06 10.95
N ASP A 5 -2.05 21.04 11.68
CA ASP A 5 -3.01 19.92 11.67
C ASP A 5 -3.78 19.85 10.35
N ARG A 6 -4.05 20.99 9.72
CA ARG A 6 -4.69 21.05 8.40
C ARG A 6 -3.77 20.53 7.30
N LEU A 7 -2.48 20.88 7.39
CA LEU A 7 -1.45 20.33 6.50
C LEU A 7 -1.30 18.81 6.67
N ALA A 8 -1.29 18.31 7.91
CA ALA A 8 -1.18 16.89 8.19
C ALA A 8 -2.34 16.06 7.62
N ARG A 9 -3.53 16.67 7.49
CA ARG A 9 -4.71 16.06 6.85
C ARG A 9 -4.72 16.17 5.32
N GLY A 10 -3.70 16.78 4.73
CA GLY A 10 -3.64 17.00 3.28
C GLY A 10 -4.66 18.02 2.78
N GLU A 11 -5.09 18.95 3.62
CA GLU A 11 -5.95 20.05 3.19
C GLU A 11 -5.12 21.10 2.44
N THR A 12 -5.71 21.71 1.43
CA THR A 12 -5.16 22.91 0.81
C THR A 12 -5.34 24.10 1.76
N VAL A 13 -4.26 24.80 2.07
CA VAL A 13 -4.30 25.93 3.02
C VAL A 13 -3.76 27.19 2.35
N ASN A 14 -4.58 28.25 2.35
CA ASN A 14 -4.14 29.60 2.01
C ASN A 14 -3.24 30.13 3.13
N VAL A 15 -2.05 30.61 2.76
CA VAL A 15 -1.10 31.20 3.70
C VAL A 15 -1.39 32.69 3.78
N ASP A 16 -1.91 33.12 4.93
CA ASP A 16 -2.29 34.53 5.12
C ASP A 16 -1.07 35.45 4.96
N GLY A 17 -1.26 36.59 4.29
CA GLY A 17 -0.18 37.53 3.96
C GLY A 17 0.79 37.07 2.86
N THR A 18 0.49 36.00 2.10
CA THR A 18 1.31 35.59 0.95
C THR A 18 0.45 35.08 -0.21
N ASN A 19 0.86 35.35 -1.46
CA ASN A 19 0.17 34.89 -2.67
C ASN A 19 0.45 33.42 -3.02
N VAL A 20 0.59 32.56 -2.01
CA VAL A 20 0.93 31.14 -2.21
C VAL A 20 -0.11 30.23 -1.56
N VAL A 21 -0.44 29.16 -2.27
CA VAL A 21 -1.34 28.11 -1.81
C VAL A 21 -0.52 26.87 -1.52
N ARG A 22 -0.57 26.36 -0.28
CA ARG A 22 0.07 25.07 0.04
C ARG A 22 -0.90 23.94 -0.29
N VAL A 23 -0.47 23.10 -1.22
CA VAL A 23 -1.20 21.89 -1.66
C VAL A 23 -0.49 20.63 -1.18
N PRO A 24 -1.22 19.56 -0.84
CA PRO A 24 -0.62 18.26 -0.52
C PRO A 24 0.09 17.70 -1.75
N PHE A 25 1.43 17.61 -1.71
CA PHE A 25 2.23 17.02 -2.79
C PHE A 25 2.57 15.55 -2.44
N GLY A 26 2.44 14.63 -3.40
CA GLY A 26 2.86 13.24 -3.25
C GLY A 26 1.97 12.31 -2.41
N VAL A 27 0.87 12.82 -1.83
CA VAL A 27 -0.07 11.99 -1.06
C VAL A 27 -1.07 11.34 -2.02
N ARG A 28 -0.74 10.14 -2.53
CA ARG A 28 -1.73 9.31 -3.25
C ARG A 28 -2.68 8.70 -2.22
N THR A 29 -3.80 9.35 -1.97
CA THR A 29 -4.89 8.75 -1.21
C THR A 29 -5.46 7.59 -2.02
N SER A 30 -5.51 6.40 -1.42
CA SER A 30 -6.21 5.27 -2.04
C SER A 30 -7.67 5.67 -2.22
N ARG A 31 -8.18 5.64 -3.46
CA ARG A 31 -9.60 5.90 -3.75
C ARG A 31 -10.53 4.80 -3.23
N ARG A 32 -9.94 3.65 -2.85
CA ARG A 32 -10.66 2.51 -2.29
C ARG A 32 -10.32 2.38 -0.82
N GLU A 33 -11.36 2.15 -0.03
CA GLU A 33 -11.20 1.71 1.35
C GLU A 33 -10.43 0.38 1.37
N ARG A 34 -9.42 0.29 2.21
CA ARG A 34 -8.72 -0.97 2.41
C ARG A 34 -9.70 -1.92 3.10
N PRO A 35 -9.95 -3.12 2.55
CA PRO A 35 -10.78 -4.11 3.23
C PRO A 35 -10.27 -4.38 4.64
N GLN A 36 -11.19 -4.51 5.61
CA GLN A 36 -10.84 -4.89 6.97
C GLN A 36 -10.07 -6.21 6.95
N ARG A 37 -8.96 -6.27 7.69
CA ARG A 37 -8.20 -7.51 7.84
C ARG A 37 -9.09 -8.53 8.56
N PRO A 38 -9.30 -9.74 8.00
CA PRO A 38 -10.01 -10.79 8.71
C PRO A 38 -9.29 -11.13 10.02
N GLU A 39 -10.03 -11.31 11.11
CA GLU A 39 -9.45 -11.69 12.42
C GLU A 39 -8.80 -13.08 12.38
N ASN A 40 -9.33 -13.97 11.54
CA ASN A 40 -8.93 -15.37 11.45
C ASN A 40 -8.32 -15.67 10.08
N TRP A 41 -7.00 -15.50 9.95
CA TRP A 41 -6.24 -16.05 8.83
C TRP A 41 -5.49 -17.29 9.31
N HIS A 42 -5.81 -18.46 8.76
CA HIS A 42 -4.93 -19.62 8.90
C HIS A 42 -3.75 -19.42 7.94
N THR A 43 -2.59 -19.02 8.47
CA THR A 43 -1.35 -19.00 7.69
C THR A 43 -0.89 -20.45 7.47
N LEU A 44 -1.11 -20.96 6.26
CA LEU A 44 -0.58 -22.27 5.84
C LEU A 44 0.89 -22.10 5.46
N VAL A 45 1.80 -22.62 6.28
CA VAL A 45 3.23 -22.73 5.95
C VAL A 45 3.43 -24.03 5.20
N LEU A 46 3.68 -23.94 3.88
CA LEU A 46 4.02 -25.10 3.06
C LEU A 46 5.55 -25.26 3.00
N PRO A 47 6.09 -26.47 3.21
CA PRO A 47 7.50 -26.73 2.97
C PRO A 47 7.80 -26.60 1.48
N LEU A 48 8.94 -26.00 1.15
CA LEU A 48 9.45 -25.97 -0.22
C LEU A 48 9.80 -27.41 -0.62
N GLN A 49 9.03 -27.99 -1.54
CA GLN A 49 9.31 -29.33 -2.06
C GLN A 49 10.35 -29.25 -3.17
N ARG A 50 11.42 -30.02 -3.04
CA ARG A 50 12.41 -30.20 -4.10
C ARG A 50 11.81 -31.15 -5.13
N ILE A 51 11.35 -30.60 -6.26
CA ILE A 51 10.88 -31.40 -7.39
C ILE A 51 12.12 -31.90 -8.12
N GLU A 52 12.36 -33.20 -8.04
CA GLU A 52 13.40 -33.85 -8.85
C GLU A 52 12.81 -34.06 -10.25
N PRO A 53 13.47 -33.58 -11.32
CA PRO A 53 12.94 -33.70 -12.66
C PRO A 53 12.83 -35.18 -13.04
N THR A 54 11.64 -35.60 -13.49
CA THR A 54 11.45 -36.94 -14.03
C THR A 54 12.40 -37.15 -15.21
N PRO A 55 13.18 -38.25 -15.25
CA PRO A 55 14.13 -38.48 -16.33
C PRO A 55 13.38 -38.57 -17.68
N PRO A 56 13.98 -38.06 -18.78
CA PRO A 56 13.37 -38.14 -20.08
C PRO A 56 13.15 -39.61 -20.47
N PRO A 57 12.05 -39.93 -21.19
CA PRO A 57 11.81 -41.28 -21.67
C PRO A 57 12.96 -41.73 -22.58
N GLN A 58 13.45 -42.95 -22.40
CA GLN A 58 14.39 -43.54 -23.34
C GLN A 58 13.71 -43.70 -24.70
N ALA A 59 14.31 -43.12 -25.74
CA ALA A 59 13.93 -43.42 -27.11
C ALA A 59 14.31 -44.88 -27.42
N ALA A 60 13.37 -45.61 -28.01
CA ALA A 60 13.51 -47.01 -28.43
C ALA A 60 14.28 -47.15 -29.76
#